data_AF-A0A2J4XXS5-F1
#
_entry.id   AF-A0A2J4XXS5-F1
#
_cell.length_a   1.000
_cell.length_b   1.000
_cell.length_c   1.000
_cell.angle_alpha   90.00
_cell.angle_beta   90.00
_cell.angle_gamma   90.00
#
_symmetry.space_group_name_H-M   'P 1'
#
loop_
_entity.id
_entity.type
_entity.pdbx_description
1 polymer ?
#
loop_
_entity_poly.entity_id
_entity_poly.type
_entity_poly.pdbx_seq_one_letter_code
_entity_poly.pdbx_strand_id
1 'polypeptide(L)'
;QELRAQIGDVQAVFDRLTARISARLEEIDALKASGQDVWPTIPFADIARGRVTEAQRELIKRRGCAVIKGHFSREQALAWDNAMLEYLDRNHFDDVYKGPGDTFFGSLEASRPEIYPIYWSQAQMQARQSDEMAAVQSFLNRLWTFNRDGKQWFDPDVSVIYPDRIRRRPPGTTSKGLGAHTDSGALERWLLPAYQKVFADVFNGNIDAYDPWDAAHRTEVEEYTVDNTTKCSVFRTFQGWTALSDMIPDQGLLH
;
A
#
# COMPACT_ATOMS: atom_id res chain seq x y z
N GLN A 1 -9.33 27.03 -12.09
CA GLN A 1 -10.59 27.37 -12.78
C GLN A 1 -10.85 26.42 -13.95
N GLU A 2 -9.82 26.02 -14.69
CA GLU A 2 -9.92 25.06 -15.81
C GLU A 2 -10.59 23.72 -15.45
N LEU A 3 -10.16 23.02 -14.40
CA LEU A 3 -10.79 21.74 -13.99
C LEU A 3 -12.28 21.88 -13.66
N ARG A 4 -12.68 22.99 -13.02
CA ARG A 4 -14.10 23.23 -12.74
C ARG A 4 -14.90 23.41 -14.03
N ALA A 5 -14.33 24.08 -15.02
CA ALA A 5 -14.95 24.22 -16.33
C ALA A 5 -15.02 22.89 -17.10
N GLN A 6 -13.98 22.05 -16.99
CA GLN A 6 -13.93 20.72 -17.60
C GLN A 6 -14.97 19.75 -17.01
N ILE A 7 -15.15 19.78 -15.68
CA ILE A 7 -16.16 18.95 -14.99
C ILE A 7 -17.58 19.47 -15.25
N GLY A 8 -17.75 20.78 -15.39
CA GLY A 8 -19.07 21.41 -15.48
C GLY A 8 -19.71 21.54 -14.09
N ASP A 9 -20.83 20.84 -13.85
CA ASP A 9 -21.51 20.85 -12.56
C ASP A 9 -20.79 19.95 -11.54
N VAL A 10 -19.76 20.52 -10.91
CA VAL A 10 -18.95 19.84 -9.89
C VAL A 10 -19.82 19.32 -8.73
N GLN A 11 -20.86 20.05 -8.33
CA GLN A 11 -21.69 19.63 -7.20
C GLN A 11 -22.50 18.39 -7.56
N ALA A 12 -23.16 18.38 -8.71
CA ALA A 12 -23.93 17.21 -9.15
C ALA A 12 -23.05 15.98 -9.34
N VAL A 13 -21.82 16.13 -9.88
CA VAL A 13 -20.85 15.03 -9.99
C VAL A 13 -20.44 14.52 -8.60
N PHE A 14 -20.17 15.43 -7.67
CA PHE A 14 -19.78 15.09 -6.31
C PHE A 14 -20.90 14.38 -5.53
N ASP A 15 -22.15 14.79 -5.71
CA ASP A 15 -23.32 14.15 -5.09
C ASP A 15 -23.49 12.70 -5.58
N ARG A 16 -23.34 12.46 -6.90
CA ARG A 16 -23.36 11.09 -7.46
C ARG A 16 -22.22 10.23 -6.91
N LEU A 17 -21.01 10.79 -6.84
CA LEU A 17 -19.86 10.09 -6.27
C LEU A 17 -20.09 9.75 -4.79
N THR A 18 -20.63 10.71 -4.02
CA THR A 18 -20.95 10.53 -2.61
C THR A 18 -21.96 9.41 -2.42
N ALA A 19 -23.04 9.36 -3.20
CA ALA A 19 -24.02 8.28 -3.13
C ALA A 19 -23.40 6.90 -3.40
N ARG A 20 -22.48 6.80 -4.38
CA ARG A 20 -21.75 5.55 -4.68
C ARG A 20 -20.85 5.11 -3.53
N ILE A 21 -20.14 6.05 -2.90
CA ILE A 21 -19.27 5.76 -1.75
C ILE A 21 -20.12 5.37 -0.52
N SER A 22 -21.22 6.08 -0.24
CA SER A 22 -22.12 5.77 0.87
C SER A 22 -22.67 4.35 0.79
N ALA A 23 -23.06 3.88 -0.39
CA ALA A 23 -23.48 2.48 -0.58
C ALA A 23 -22.38 1.46 -0.24
N ARG A 24 -21.09 1.82 -0.40
CA ARG A 24 -19.96 0.97 0.02
C ARG A 24 -19.75 1.00 1.53
N LEU A 25 -19.97 2.16 2.16
CA LEU A 25 -19.92 2.28 3.61
C LEU A 25 -21.01 1.43 4.27
N GLU A 26 -22.25 1.47 3.75
CA GLU A 26 -23.35 0.64 4.23
C GLU A 26 -23.03 -0.86 4.14
N GLU A 27 -22.45 -1.30 3.03
CA GLU A 27 -22.00 -2.69 2.85
C GLU A 27 -20.92 -3.08 3.89
N ILE A 28 -19.94 -2.20 4.12
CA ILE A 28 -18.86 -2.42 5.09
C ILE A 28 -19.42 -2.47 6.51
N ASP A 29 -20.35 -1.59 6.86
CA ASP A 29 -20.96 -1.54 8.19
C ASP A 29 -21.84 -2.77 8.44
N ALA A 30 -22.57 -3.25 7.44
CA ALA A 30 -23.31 -4.51 7.53
C ALA A 30 -22.38 -5.72 7.76
N LEU A 31 -21.24 -5.79 7.07
CA LEU A 31 -20.24 -6.84 7.29
C LEU A 31 -19.69 -6.80 8.72
N LYS A 32 -19.28 -5.61 9.19
CA LYS A 32 -18.80 -5.41 10.57
C LYS A 32 -19.86 -5.80 11.60
N ALA A 33 -21.10 -5.36 11.42
CA ALA A 33 -22.21 -5.66 12.33
C ALA A 33 -22.54 -7.16 12.39
N SER A 34 -22.29 -7.89 11.29
CA SER A 34 -22.44 -9.35 11.25
C SER A 34 -21.20 -10.13 11.70
N GLY A 35 -20.14 -9.46 12.14
CA GLY A 35 -18.89 -10.08 12.57
C GLY A 35 -18.06 -10.71 11.44
N GLN A 36 -18.33 -10.32 10.19
CA GLN A 36 -17.57 -10.79 9.03
C GLN A 36 -16.35 -9.90 8.77
N ASP A 37 -15.26 -10.51 8.31
CA ASP A 37 -14.08 -9.76 7.87
C ASP A 37 -14.39 -8.94 6.63
N VAL A 38 -14.06 -7.65 6.69
CA VAL A 38 -14.19 -6.73 5.53
C VAL A 38 -13.05 -6.95 4.54
N TRP A 39 -11.84 -7.24 5.06
CA TRP A 39 -10.65 -7.45 4.25
C TRP A 39 -10.69 -8.84 3.61
N PRO A 40 -10.50 -8.93 2.28
CA PRO A 40 -10.43 -10.21 1.59
C PRO A 40 -9.23 -11.00 2.09
N THR A 41 -9.46 -12.20 2.60
CA THR A 41 -8.40 -13.06 3.16
C THR A 41 -8.12 -14.21 2.21
N ILE A 42 -6.90 -14.27 1.67
CA ILE A 42 -6.47 -15.27 0.69
C ILE A 42 -5.37 -16.14 1.29
N PRO A 43 -5.54 -17.47 1.37
CA PRO A 43 -4.44 -18.36 1.73
C PRO A 43 -3.34 -18.32 0.67
N PHE A 44 -2.08 -18.16 1.08
CA PHE A 44 -0.94 -18.20 0.16
C PHE A 44 -0.90 -19.48 -0.67
N ALA A 45 -1.29 -20.61 -0.08
CA ALA A 45 -1.35 -21.90 -0.77
C ALA A 45 -2.29 -21.90 -1.98
N ASP A 46 -3.31 -21.04 -2.01
CA ASP A 46 -4.19 -20.90 -3.17
C ASP A 46 -3.56 -20.04 -4.25
N ILE A 47 -2.79 -19.00 -3.88
CA ILE A 47 -1.98 -18.23 -4.83
C ILE A 47 -0.92 -19.13 -5.48
N ALA A 48 -0.13 -19.84 -4.67
CA ALA A 48 0.94 -20.72 -5.12
C ALA A 48 0.46 -21.86 -6.04
N ARG A 49 -0.80 -22.28 -5.91
CA ARG A 49 -1.40 -23.34 -6.74
C ARG A 49 -2.30 -22.81 -7.86
N GLY A 50 -2.42 -21.49 -8.03
CA GLY A 50 -3.30 -20.87 -9.02
C GLY A 50 -4.79 -21.13 -8.79
N ARG A 51 -5.22 -21.31 -7.54
CA ARG A 51 -6.61 -21.66 -7.14
C ARG A 51 -7.45 -20.49 -6.64
N VAL A 52 -6.92 -19.27 -6.67
CA VAL A 52 -7.69 -18.07 -6.31
C VAL A 52 -8.81 -17.86 -7.33
N THR A 53 -10.05 -17.92 -6.83
CA THR A 53 -11.27 -17.82 -7.64
C THR A 53 -11.49 -16.41 -8.19
N GLU A 54 -12.28 -16.30 -9.26
CA GLU A 54 -12.65 -14.99 -9.81
C GLU A 54 -13.42 -14.14 -8.80
N ALA A 55 -14.31 -14.76 -8.00
CA ALA A 55 -15.02 -14.05 -6.93
C ALA A 55 -14.08 -13.45 -5.89
N GLN A 56 -12.99 -14.14 -5.54
CA GLN A 56 -11.96 -13.59 -4.65
C GLN A 56 -11.19 -12.43 -5.31
N ARG A 57 -10.84 -12.55 -6.59
CA ARG A 57 -10.16 -11.49 -7.35
C ARG A 57 -11.00 -10.22 -7.41
N GLU A 58 -12.29 -10.38 -7.76
CA GLU A 58 -13.24 -9.27 -7.79
C GLU A 58 -13.51 -8.68 -6.40
N LEU A 59 -13.49 -9.51 -5.34
CA LEU A 59 -13.59 -8.99 -3.98
C LEU A 59 -12.37 -8.16 -3.58
N ILE A 60 -11.14 -8.57 -3.95
CA ILE A 60 -9.93 -7.75 -3.77
C ILE A 60 -10.09 -6.44 -4.54
N LYS A 61 -10.52 -6.51 -5.80
CA LYS A 61 -10.72 -5.31 -6.63
C LYS A 61 -11.76 -4.36 -6.07
N ARG A 62 -12.83 -4.90 -5.48
CA ARG A 62 -13.91 -4.18 -4.82
C ARG A 62 -13.46 -3.48 -3.53
N ARG A 63 -12.53 -4.09 -2.79
CA ARG A 63 -12.07 -3.59 -1.47
C ARG A 63 -10.77 -2.79 -1.53
N GLY A 64 -9.97 -2.96 -2.58
CA GLY A 64 -8.67 -2.28 -2.72
C GLY A 64 -7.57 -2.81 -1.79
N CYS A 65 -7.80 -3.94 -1.11
CA CYS A 65 -6.88 -4.52 -0.13
C CYS A 65 -7.01 -6.05 -0.07
N ALA A 66 -6.02 -6.71 0.54
CA ALA A 66 -6.06 -8.15 0.80
C ALA A 66 -5.15 -8.52 1.99
N VAL A 67 -5.50 -9.58 2.71
CA VAL A 67 -4.63 -10.27 3.67
C VAL A 67 -4.19 -11.60 3.08
N ILE A 68 -2.88 -11.79 2.90
CA ILE A 68 -2.32 -13.07 2.44
C ILE A 68 -1.93 -13.91 3.65
N LYS A 69 -2.75 -14.90 4.01
CA LYS A 69 -2.52 -15.74 5.20
C LYS A 69 -1.51 -16.84 4.90
N GLY A 70 -0.54 -16.98 5.79
CA GLY A 70 0.52 -17.98 5.64
C GLY A 70 1.44 -17.72 4.45
N HIS A 71 1.65 -16.44 4.10
CA HIS A 71 2.59 -16.04 3.03
C HIS A 71 3.99 -16.60 3.29
N PHE A 72 4.45 -16.48 4.53
CA PHE A 72 5.62 -17.19 5.03
C PHE A 72 5.22 -18.04 6.24
N SER A 73 6.04 -19.07 6.54
CA SER A 73 5.84 -19.82 7.77
C SER A 73 6.08 -18.91 8.99
N ARG A 74 5.36 -19.18 10.07
CA ARG A 74 5.51 -18.41 11.32
C ARG A 74 6.94 -18.53 11.86
N GLU A 75 7.54 -19.71 11.75
CA GLU A 75 8.93 -19.96 12.15
C GLU A 75 9.91 -19.05 11.38
N GLN A 76 9.76 -18.97 10.05
CA GLN A 76 10.61 -18.11 9.22
C GLN A 76 10.44 -16.63 9.56
N ALA A 77 9.20 -16.18 9.77
CA ALA A 77 8.92 -14.79 10.15
C ALA A 77 9.55 -14.42 11.51
N LEU A 78 9.47 -15.30 12.51
CA LEU A 78 10.09 -15.08 13.82
C LEU A 78 11.61 -15.16 13.77
N ALA A 79 12.17 -16.07 12.96
CA ALA A 79 13.61 -16.14 12.74
C ALA A 79 14.13 -14.84 12.10
N TRP A 80 13.38 -14.27 11.14
CA TRP A 80 13.68 -12.96 10.58
C TRP A 80 13.57 -11.82 11.60
N ASP A 81 12.58 -11.82 12.50
CA ASP A 81 12.51 -10.81 13.57
C ASP A 81 13.72 -10.86 14.50
N ASN A 82 14.13 -12.07 14.91
CA ASN A 82 15.32 -12.25 15.74
C ASN A 82 16.60 -11.82 15.01
N ALA A 83 16.76 -12.20 13.75
CA ALA A 83 17.90 -11.77 12.94
C ALA A 83 17.94 -10.24 12.75
N MET A 84 16.79 -9.57 12.69
CA MET A 84 16.72 -8.11 12.69
C MET A 84 17.22 -7.51 14.00
N LEU A 85 16.85 -8.07 15.14
CA LEU A 85 17.31 -7.62 16.45
C LEU A 85 18.82 -7.77 16.60
N GLU A 86 19.36 -8.94 16.24
CA GLU A 86 20.80 -9.20 16.26
C GLU A 86 21.55 -8.26 15.32
N TYR A 87 20.97 -7.95 14.15
CA TYR A 87 21.54 -6.98 13.22
C TYR A 87 21.60 -5.58 13.83
N LEU A 88 20.54 -5.11 14.51
CA LEU A 88 20.52 -3.80 15.16
C LEU A 88 21.54 -3.72 16.31
N ASP A 89 21.58 -4.75 17.15
CA ASP A 89 22.46 -4.83 18.32
C ASP A 89 23.95 -4.88 17.92
N ARG A 90 24.31 -5.76 16.98
CA ARG A 90 25.69 -5.90 16.50
C ARG A 90 26.25 -4.62 15.88
N ASN A 91 25.38 -3.75 15.35
CA ASN A 91 25.77 -2.48 14.76
C ASN A 91 25.55 -1.29 15.70
N HIS A 92 25.26 -1.54 16.99
CA HIS A 92 25.05 -0.51 18.01
C HIS A 92 24.05 0.57 17.57
N PHE A 93 22.95 0.17 16.93
CA PHE A 93 22.00 1.11 16.31
C PHE A 93 21.51 2.18 17.28
N ASP A 94 21.19 1.80 18.51
CA ASP A 94 20.69 2.70 19.55
C ASP A 94 21.70 3.80 19.92
N ASP A 95 23.01 3.53 19.81
CA ASP A 95 24.06 4.49 20.14
C ASP A 95 24.31 5.50 19.00
N VAL A 96 24.02 5.10 17.75
CA VAL A 96 24.31 5.90 16.56
C VAL A 96 23.10 6.63 15.99
N TYR A 97 21.89 6.24 16.38
CA TYR A 97 20.66 6.84 15.87
C TYR A 97 20.49 8.27 16.39
N LYS A 98 20.40 9.24 15.47
CA LYS A 98 20.33 10.69 15.79
C LYS A 98 18.92 11.29 15.70
N GLY A 99 17.89 10.45 15.64
CA GLY A 99 16.51 10.88 15.41
C GLY A 99 16.07 10.77 13.94
N PRO A 100 14.82 11.12 13.64
CA PRO A 100 14.25 10.95 12.30
C PRO A 100 15.01 11.82 11.28
N GLY A 101 15.44 11.21 10.19
CA GLY A 101 16.13 11.90 9.08
C GLY A 101 15.20 12.67 8.15
N ASP A 102 13.88 12.60 8.37
CA ASP A 102 12.85 13.35 7.65
C ASP A 102 11.85 13.97 8.64
N THR A 103 11.15 15.02 8.20
CA THR A 103 10.06 15.65 8.96
C THR A 103 8.68 15.17 8.53
N PHE A 104 8.61 14.15 7.66
CA PHE A 104 7.37 13.71 7.03
C PHE A 104 6.31 13.29 8.05
N PHE A 105 6.75 12.81 9.23
CA PHE A 105 5.88 12.42 10.35
C PHE A 105 6.23 13.12 11.68
N GLY A 106 6.80 14.33 11.65
CA GLY A 106 7.55 15.04 12.71
C GLY A 106 6.95 15.18 14.13
N SER A 107 6.56 14.10 14.80
CA SER A 107 5.98 14.11 16.15
C SER A 107 6.41 12.97 17.09
N LEU A 108 7.47 12.23 16.76
CA LEU A 108 7.94 11.08 17.55
C LEU A 108 9.28 11.38 18.26
N GLU A 109 9.20 11.95 19.48
CA GLU A 109 10.32 12.08 20.43
C GLU A 109 10.49 10.80 21.27
N ALA A 110 10.83 9.67 20.63
CA ALA A 110 11.10 8.42 21.33
C ALA A 110 12.60 8.10 21.33
N SER A 111 13.13 7.57 22.45
CA SER A 111 14.52 7.10 22.56
C SER A 111 14.84 5.95 21.61
N ARG A 112 13.82 5.22 21.14
CA ARG A 112 13.88 4.30 20.00
C ARG A 112 12.79 4.67 19.00
N PRO A 113 13.07 4.77 17.69
CA PRO A 113 12.05 5.09 16.72
C PRO A 113 11.08 3.92 16.54
N GLU A 114 9.81 4.20 16.24
CA GLU A 114 8.86 3.14 15.83
C GLU A 114 9.18 2.64 14.42
N ILE A 115 9.75 3.50 13.57
CA ILE A 115 10.16 3.20 12.20
C ILE A 115 11.68 3.27 12.11
N TYR A 116 12.33 2.14 11.84
CA TYR A 116 13.78 2.06 11.74
C TYR A 116 14.19 2.30 10.28
N PRO A 117 15.07 3.28 10.00
CA PRO A 117 15.61 3.55 8.67
C PRO A 117 16.69 2.53 8.30
N ILE A 118 16.34 1.24 8.36
CA ILE A 118 17.18 0.11 7.96
C ILE A 118 16.59 -0.52 6.71
N TYR A 119 17.44 -0.77 5.72
CA TYR A 119 17.01 -1.14 4.37
C TYR A 119 17.60 -2.46 3.88
N TRP A 120 18.74 -2.90 4.43
CA TRP A 120 19.60 -3.90 3.80
C TRP A 120 19.92 -5.10 4.70
N SER A 121 19.13 -5.35 5.74
CA SER A 121 19.33 -6.57 6.53
C SER A 121 19.12 -7.82 5.66
N GLN A 122 19.72 -8.93 6.08
CA GLN A 122 19.53 -10.21 5.39
C GLN A 122 18.05 -10.62 5.39
N ALA A 123 17.34 -10.43 6.51
CA ALA A 123 15.91 -10.72 6.61
C ALA A 123 15.07 -9.94 5.59
N GLN A 124 15.33 -8.63 5.45
CA GLN A 124 14.63 -7.79 4.47
C GLN A 124 14.90 -8.24 3.04
N MET A 125 16.18 -8.49 2.70
CA MET A 125 16.54 -8.87 1.33
C MET A 125 16.07 -10.27 0.96
N GLN A 126 16.17 -11.24 1.88
CA GLN A 126 15.65 -12.59 1.67
C GLN A 126 14.14 -12.59 1.45
N ALA A 127 13.38 -11.87 2.28
CA ALA A 127 11.93 -11.78 2.10
C ALA A 127 11.57 -11.16 0.73
N ARG A 128 12.25 -10.09 0.31
CA ARG A 128 11.99 -9.40 -0.97
C ARG A 128 12.28 -10.26 -2.20
N GLN A 129 13.35 -11.06 -2.16
CA GLN A 129 13.78 -11.87 -3.31
C GLN A 129 13.23 -13.32 -3.29
N SER A 130 12.39 -13.66 -2.31
CA SER A 130 11.82 -15.00 -2.16
C SER A 130 10.83 -15.33 -3.28
N ASP A 131 10.74 -16.61 -3.65
CA ASP A 131 9.79 -17.09 -4.65
C ASP A 131 8.33 -16.87 -4.19
N GLU A 132 8.07 -17.00 -2.89
CA GLU A 132 6.76 -16.73 -2.30
C GLU A 132 6.36 -15.25 -2.45
N MET A 133 7.31 -14.32 -2.31
CA MET A 133 7.06 -12.90 -2.57
C MET A 133 6.78 -12.64 -4.05
N ALA A 134 7.61 -13.20 -4.94
CA ALA A 134 7.43 -13.06 -6.38
C ALA A 134 6.05 -13.57 -6.84
N ALA A 135 5.60 -14.72 -6.32
CA ALA A 135 4.29 -15.28 -6.62
C ALA A 135 3.13 -14.38 -6.16
N VAL A 136 3.21 -13.80 -4.96
CA VAL A 136 2.18 -12.87 -4.46
C VAL A 136 2.18 -11.56 -5.24
N GLN A 137 3.37 -10.99 -5.52
CA GLN A 137 3.50 -9.76 -6.31
C GLN A 137 2.93 -9.93 -7.72
N SER A 138 3.30 -11.02 -8.42
CA SER A 138 2.73 -11.34 -9.75
C SER A 138 1.21 -11.49 -9.68
N PHE A 139 0.70 -12.23 -8.70
CA PHE A 139 -0.75 -12.38 -8.50
C PHE A 139 -1.47 -11.04 -8.34
N LEU A 140 -0.97 -10.15 -7.47
CA LEU A 140 -1.58 -8.85 -7.21
C LEU A 140 -1.47 -7.91 -8.41
N ASN A 141 -0.30 -7.85 -9.06
CA ASN A 141 -0.07 -7.07 -10.27
C ASN A 141 -1.03 -7.46 -11.40
N ARG A 142 -1.34 -8.75 -11.53
CA ARG A 142 -2.28 -9.28 -12.54
C ARG A 142 -3.75 -8.94 -12.30
N LEU A 143 -4.10 -8.30 -11.17
CA LEU A 143 -5.45 -7.77 -10.95
C LEU A 143 -5.70 -6.47 -11.74
N TRP A 144 -4.63 -5.82 -12.20
CA TRP A 144 -4.68 -4.58 -12.96
C TRP A 144 -4.89 -4.86 -14.46
N THR A 145 -5.52 -3.91 -15.14
CA THR A 145 -5.50 -3.83 -16.60
C THR A 145 -4.16 -3.21 -17.00
N PHE A 146 -3.13 -4.06 -17.19
CA PHE A 146 -1.76 -3.63 -17.52
C PHE A 146 -1.50 -3.54 -19.04
N ASN A 147 -2.41 -4.04 -19.87
CA ASN A 147 -2.37 -3.89 -21.33
C ASN A 147 -3.53 -3.02 -21.80
N ARG A 148 -3.24 -1.92 -22.50
CA ARG A 148 -4.27 -1.03 -23.06
C ARG A 148 -3.79 -0.35 -24.32
N ASP A 149 -4.67 -0.26 -25.33
CA ASP A 149 -4.41 0.40 -26.62
C ASP A 149 -3.12 -0.06 -27.32
N GLY A 150 -2.84 -1.38 -27.25
CA GLY A 150 -1.64 -1.98 -27.83
C GLY A 150 -0.34 -1.73 -27.07
N LYS A 151 -0.40 -1.03 -25.92
CA LYS A 151 0.73 -0.81 -25.01
C LYS A 151 0.61 -1.66 -23.76
N GLN A 152 1.71 -2.35 -23.41
CA GLN A 152 1.90 -2.91 -22.08
C GLN A 152 2.49 -1.84 -21.17
N TRP A 153 1.75 -1.44 -20.13
CA TRP A 153 2.14 -0.38 -19.20
C TRP A 153 3.21 -0.83 -18.20
N PHE A 154 3.15 -2.08 -17.77
CA PHE A 154 4.19 -2.74 -16.98
C PHE A 154 4.16 -4.26 -17.19
N ASP A 155 5.27 -4.93 -16.89
CA ASP A 155 5.32 -6.39 -16.80
C ASP A 155 4.78 -6.82 -15.43
N PRO A 156 3.62 -7.52 -15.35
CA PRO A 156 3.06 -7.88 -14.06
C PRO A 156 3.85 -8.98 -13.34
N ASP A 157 4.69 -9.74 -14.05
CA ASP A 157 5.37 -10.91 -13.48
C ASP A 157 6.74 -10.59 -12.90
N VAL A 158 7.25 -9.37 -13.09
CA VAL A 158 8.55 -8.94 -12.56
C VAL A 158 8.38 -7.63 -11.80
N SER A 159 8.56 -7.68 -10.48
CA SER A 159 8.60 -6.48 -9.64
C SER A 159 10.05 -6.12 -9.31
N VAL A 160 10.36 -4.82 -9.37
CA VAL A 160 11.66 -4.31 -8.90
C VAL A 160 11.78 -4.42 -7.38
N ILE A 161 12.98 -4.72 -6.87
CA ILE A 161 13.25 -4.59 -5.44
C ILE A 161 13.18 -3.11 -5.06
N TYR A 162 12.18 -2.75 -4.26
CA TYR A 162 12.05 -1.44 -3.65
C TYR A 162 12.43 -1.53 -2.16
N PRO A 163 13.64 -1.10 -1.75
CA PRO A 163 14.09 -1.18 -0.37
C PRO A 163 13.35 -0.15 0.50
N ASP A 164 12.55 -0.64 1.43
CA ASP A 164 11.83 0.19 2.40
C ASP A 164 12.25 -0.14 3.85
N ARG A 165 11.80 0.70 4.77
CA ARG A 165 12.08 0.67 6.21
C ARG A 165 11.39 -0.50 6.91
N ILE A 166 11.71 -0.69 8.19
CA ILE A 166 10.95 -1.61 9.06
C ILE A 166 10.22 -0.83 10.15
N ARG A 167 9.12 -1.37 10.64
CA ARG A 167 8.41 -0.82 11.80
C ARG A 167 8.47 -1.82 12.96
N ARG A 168 8.89 -1.36 14.13
CA ARG A 168 8.97 -2.19 15.35
C ARG A 168 8.42 -1.41 16.53
N ARG A 169 7.46 -2.01 17.22
CA ARG A 169 6.80 -1.46 18.42
C ARG A 169 6.86 -2.50 19.54
N PRO A 170 7.83 -2.42 20.48
CA PRO A 170 7.91 -3.39 21.57
C PRO A 170 6.68 -3.32 22.49
N PRO A 171 6.38 -4.38 23.28
CA PRO A 171 5.33 -4.33 24.29
C PRO A 171 5.48 -3.11 25.21
N GLY A 172 4.37 -2.44 25.51
CA GLY A 172 4.35 -1.20 26.30
C GLY A 172 4.55 0.09 25.49
N THR A 173 4.71 0.01 24.16
CA THR A 173 4.79 1.21 23.30
C THR A 173 3.47 1.96 23.24
N THR A 174 3.49 3.24 23.60
CA THR A 174 2.39 4.19 23.37
C THR A 174 2.68 5.01 22.11
N SER A 175 1.75 5.03 21.17
CA SER A 175 1.86 5.75 19.90
C SER A 175 0.62 6.59 19.66
N LYS A 176 0.76 7.75 19.01
CA LYS A 176 -0.38 8.50 18.45
C LYS A 176 -0.88 7.89 17.14
N GLY A 177 -0.19 6.88 16.61
CA GLY A 177 -0.47 6.30 15.30
C GLY A 177 -0.20 7.29 14.18
N LEU A 178 -0.81 7.03 13.03
CA LEU A 178 -0.75 7.88 11.84
C LEU A 178 -2.17 8.28 11.45
N GLY A 179 -2.38 9.55 11.10
CA GLY A 179 -3.66 10.00 10.53
C GLY A 179 -3.93 9.34 9.18
N ALA A 180 -5.21 9.27 8.79
CA ALA A 180 -5.58 8.76 7.46
C ALA A 180 -4.94 9.63 6.36
N HIS A 181 -4.27 8.97 5.42
CA HIS A 181 -3.60 9.61 4.29
C HIS A 181 -3.53 8.65 3.09
N THR A 182 -3.14 9.20 1.94
CA THR A 182 -2.75 8.43 0.76
C THR A 182 -1.34 8.84 0.34
N ASP A 183 -0.46 7.87 0.08
CA ASP A 183 0.85 8.12 -0.53
C ASP A 183 0.75 8.24 -2.05
N SER A 184 1.89 8.25 -2.74
CA SER A 184 1.99 8.30 -4.20
C SER A 184 1.41 9.62 -4.74
N GLY A 185 2.05 10.73 -4.36
CA GLY A 185 1.65 12.09 -4.70
C GLY A 185 0.48 12.66 -3.89
N ALA A 186 0.50 13.98 -3.72
CA ALA A 186 -0.58 14.77 -3.15
C ALA A 186 -1.02 15.81 -4.19
N LEU A 187 -0.42 17.01 -4.19
CA LEU A 187 -0.74 18.10 -5.13
C LEU A 187 -0.60 17.66 -6.59
N GLU A 188 0.33 16.77 -6.86
CA GLU A 188 0.58 16.13 -8.15
C GLU A 188 -0.67 15.50 -8.76
N ARG A 189 -1.57 14.95 -7.94
CA ARG A 189 -2.81 14.31 -8.41
C ARG A 189 -3.73 15.28 -9.14
N TRP A 190 -3.59 16.58 -8.86
CA TRP A 190 -4.32 17.64 -9.56
C TRP A 190 -3.48 18.33 -10.62
N LEU A 191 -2.16 18.48 -10.43
CA LEU A 191 -1.34 19.34 -11.28
C LEU A 191 -0.54 18.61 -12.35
N LEU A 192 -0.17 17.34 -12.15
CA LEU A 192 0.65 16.63 -13.12
C LEU A 192 -0.17 16.20 -14.35
N PRO A 193 0.35 16.43 -15.57
CA PRO A 193 -0.29 15.96 -16.79
C PRO A 193 -0.54 14.44 -16.82
N ALA A 194 0.35 13.64 -16.23
CA ALA A 194 0.17 12.19 -16.13
C ALA A 194 -1.06 11.85 -15.27
N TYR A 195 -1.21 12.46 -14.09
CA TYR A 195 -2.39 12.25 -13.25
C TYR A 195 -3.68 12.80 -13.86
N GLN A 196 -3.60 13.89 -14.63
CA GLN A 196 -4.74 14.39 -15.41
C GLN A 196 -5.25 13.35 -16.40
N LYS A 197 -4.37 12.51 -16.97
CA LYS A 197 -4.77 11.38 -17.82
C LYS A 197 -5.30 10.19 -17.01
N VAL A 198 -4.62 9.83 -15.91
CA VAL A 198 -5.05 8.74 -15.00
C VAL A 198 -6.47 8.99 -14.49
N PHE A 199 -6.79 10.24 -14.14
CA PHE A 199 -8.08 10.64 -13.58
C PHE A 199 -8.95 11.38 -14.60
N ALA A 200 -8.73 11.18 -15.90
CA ALA A 200 -9.46 11.91 -16.95
C ALA A 200 -10.99 11.77 -16.81
N ASP A 201 -11.47 10.56 -16.53
CA ASP A 201 -12.90 10.28 -16.31
C ASP A 201 -13.46 10.90 -15.03
N VAL A 202 -12.62 11.15 -14.04
CA VAL A 202 -13.01 11.92 -12.84
C VAL A 202 -13.11 13.40 -13.20
N PHE A 203 -12.10 13.95 -13.88
CA PHE A 203 -12.03 15.36 -14.22
C PHE A 203 -12.92 15.80 -15.40
N ASN A 204 -13.51 14.86 -16.14
CA ASN A 204 -14.55 15.14 -17.15
C ASN A 204 -15.98 14.87 -16.65
N GLY A 205 -16.15 14.44 -15.39
CA GLY A 205 -17.44 14.17 -14.77
C GLY A 205 -18.04 12.78 -15.03
N ASN A 206 -17.40 11.95 -15.87
CA ASN A 206 -17.79 10.57 -16.18
C ASN A 206 -17.25 9.57 -15.14
N ILE A 207 -17.53 9.81 -13.85
CA ILE A 207 -17.03 9.02 -12.72
C ILE A 207 -17.37 7.52 -12.79
N ASP A 208 -18.35 7.11 -13.61
CA ASP A 208 -18.74 5.72 -13.81
C ASP A 208 -17.79 4.94 -14.72
N ALA A 209 -17.04 5.64 -15.57
CA ALA A 209 -16.01 5.05 -16.42
C ALA A 209 -14.64 4.92 -15.74
N TYR A 210 -14.41 5.65 -14.64
CA TYR A 210 -13.13 5.57 -13.91
C TYR A 210 -12.93 4.17 -13.31
N ASP A 211 -11.87 3.50 -13.74
CA ASP A 211 -11.40 2.23 -13.18
C ASP A 211 -10.12 2.43 -12.36
N PRO A 212 -10.14 2.21 -11.03
CA PRO A 212 -8.93 2.28 -10.21
C PRO A 212 -7.88 1.23 -10.59
N TRP A 213 -8.26 0.16 -11.31
CA TRP A 213 -7.38 -0.94 -11.75
C TRP A 213 -6.81 -0.74 -13.15
N ASP A 214 -7.07 0.38 -13.82
CA ASP A 214 -6.41 0.73 -15.08
C ASP A 214 -5.00 1.26 -14.81
N ALA A 215 -3.99 0.63 -15.40
CA ALA A 215 -2.60 1.00 -15.27
C ALA A 215 -2.21 2.24 -16.12
N ALA A 216 -3.05 2.62 -17.08
CA ALA A 216 -2.71 3.65 -18.05
C ALA A 216 -2.19 4.94 -17.41
N HIS A 217 -1.05 5.42 -17.89
CA HIS A 217 -0.34 6.64 -17.45
C HIS A 217 0.20 6.65 -16.03
N ARG A 218 -0.09 5.65 -15.18
CA ARG A 218 0.39 5.63 -13.78
C ARG A 218 1.91 5.52 -13.67
N THR A 219 2.55 4.84 -14.63
CA THR A 219 4.00 4.71 -14.74
C THR A 219 4.70 5.96 -15.29
N GLU A 220 3.94 6.98 -15.70
CA GLU A 220 4.45 8.24 -16.26
C GLU A 220 4.40 9.37 -15.22
N VAL A 221 3.96 9.07 -13.99
CA VAL A 221 3.91 10.02 -12.87
C VAL A 221 5.28 10.12 -12.20
N GLU A 222 5.77 11.35 -12.08
CA GLU A 222 6.98 11.69 -11.33
C GLU A 222 6.63 12.69 -10.22
N GLU A 223 6.71 12.26 -8.96
CA GLU A 223 6.42 13.12 -7.81
C GLU A 223 7.37 14.33 -7.73
N TYR A 224 6.86 15.46 -7.24
CA TYR A 224 7.69 16.63 -7.03
C TYR A 224 8.78 16.33 -6.01
N THR A 225 9.97 16.87 -6.27
CA THR A 225 11.09 16.78 -5.33
C THR A 225 11.08 18.00 -4.45
N VAL A 226 10.91 17.79 -3.14
CA VAL A 226 11.04 18.84 -2.12
C VAL A 226 12.22 18.47 -1.24
N ASP A 227 13.12 19.42 -1.00
CA ASP A 227 14.33 19.20 -0.21
C ASP A 227 13.98 18.60 1.17
N ASN A 228 14.75 17.58 1.58
CA ASN A 228 14.61 16.85 2.84
C ASN A 228 13.21 16.23 3.09
N THR A 229 12.43 15.99 2.03
CA THR A 229 11.13 15.33 2.13
C THR A 229 11.17 13.96 1.48
N THR A 230 10.65 12.95 2.18
CA THR A 230 10.50 11.59 1.64
C THR A 230 9.52 11.62 0.46
N LYS A 231 9.93 11.04 -0.67
CA LYS A 231 9.10 10.85 -1.87
C LYS A 231 9.15 9.40 -2.35
N CYS A 232 8.16 9.00 -3.14
CA CYS A 232 8.15 7.72 -3.82
C CYS A 232 8.46 7.93 -5.31
N SER A 233 9.64 7.48 -5.76
CA SER A 233 10.07 7.61 -7.17
C SER A 233 9.73 6.37 -8.01
N VAL A 234 8.79 5.54 -7.57
CA VAL A 234 8.42 4.29 -8.24
C VAL A 234 6.91 4.14 -8.32
N PHE A 235 6.44 3.53 -9.41
CA PHE A 235 5.05 3.07 -9.49
C PHE A 235 4.88 1.81 -8.63
N ARG A 236 3.90 1.85 -7.71
CA ARG A 236 3.50 0.71 -6.88
C ARG A 236 2.04 0.41 -7.14
N THR A 237 1.75 -0.80 -7.62
CA THR A 237 0.38 -1.32 -7.76
C THR A 237 -0.28 -1.47 -6.39
N PHE A 238 0.47 -1.98 -5.42
CA PHE A 238 0.07 -2.12 -4.03
C PHE A 238 1.19 -1.65 -3.11
N GLN A 239 0.80 -1.04 -1.99
CA GLN A 239 1.65 -1.02 -0.80
C GLN A 239 1.39 -2.29 0.02
N GLY A 240 2.36 -2.70 0.83
CA GLY A 240 2.22 -3.88 1.66
C GLY A 240 3.36 -4.02 2.64
N TRP A 241 3.16 -4.90 3.62
CA TRP A 241 4.15 -5.25 4.63
C TRP A 241 3.96 -6.70 5.05
N THR A 242 5.06 -7.33 5.47
CA THR A 242 5.06 -8.70 6.00
C THR A 242 5.12 -8.62 7.53
N ALA A 243 4.20 -9.31 8.21
CA ALA A 243 4.20 -9.39 9.66
C ALA A 243 5.38 -10.24 10.16
N LEU A 244 6.26 -9.65 10.97
CA LEU A 244 7.34 -10.36 11.67
C LEU A 244 6.95 -10.79 13.09
N SER A 245 5.83 -10.29 13.59
CA SER A 245 5.20 -10.66 14.86
C SER A 245 3.70 -10.86 14.68
N ASP A 246 3.07 -11.55 15.62
CA ASP A 246 1.61 -11.65 15.63
C ASP A 246 0.99 -10.27 15.88
N MET A 247 -0.02 -9.92 15.08
CA MET A 247 -0.73 -8.64 15.15
C MET A 247 -2.05 -8.85 15.91
N ILE A 248 -2.08 -8.42 17.17
CA ILE A 248 -3.22 -8.63 18.08
C ILE A 248 -4.22 -7.47 17.90
N PRO A 249 -5.55 -7.73 17.90
CA PRO A 249 -6.58 -6.69 17.94
C PRO A 249 -6.28 -5.59 18.97
N ASP A 250 -6.64 -4.35 18.62
CA ASP A 250 -6.51 -3.15 19.47
C ASP A 250 -5.07 -2.72 19.84
N GLN A 251 -4.02 -3.32 19.25
CA GLN A 251 -2.61 -2.96 19.52
C GLN A 251 -2.02 -1.94 18.52
N GLY A 252 -2.85 -1.04 17.98
CA GLY A 252 -2.44 -0.06 16.97
C GLY A 252 -2.15 -0.70 15.61
N LEU A 253 -3.20 -1.28 15.02
CA LEU A 253 -3.16 -1.96 13.72
C LEU A 253 -3.29 -0.99 12.55
N LEU A 254 -2.97 -1.49 11.35
CA LEU A 254 -3.39 -0.83 10.10
C LEU A 254 -4.92 -0.87 10.01
N HIS A 255 -5.52 0.22 9.51
CA HIS A 255 -6.97 0.37 9.30
C HIS A 255 -7.27 0.55 7.80
#